data_AF-K2R427-F1
#
_entry.id   AF-K2R427-F1
#
_cell.length_a   1.000
_cell.length_b   1.000
_cell.length_c   1.000
_cell.angle_alpha   90.00
_cell.angle_beta   90.00
_cell.angle_gamma   90.00
#
_symmetry.space_group_name_H-M   'P 1'
#
loop_
_entity.id
_entity.type
_entity.pdbx_description
1 polymer ?
#
loop_
_entity_poly.entity_id
_entity_poly.type
_entity_poly.pdbx_seq_one_letter_code
_entity_poly.pdbx_strand_id
1 'polypeptide(L)'
;MITKKRQLEMALQDVPPHPHPDPNLEQYHTPSIIAADVIWNAHACGDVQDLKVVDLGCGTGILALGSAMMGAVEVVGVDVDNDALQVANSEALRLEVQDRCHFLNMDINDFHEMADTVIQNPPFGAQKANRKDGDRRFLEKALEVAPVVYSFHLTKTREFLELMVKALDASITNVFHYNFPLPRIYQFHRDEKREVEVVVLRIEKIE
;
A
#
# COMPACT_ATOMS: atom_id res chain seq x y z
N MET A 1 1.06 -20.04 -10.67
CA MET A 1 2.04 -19.67 -9.61
C MET A 1 3.07 -18.74 -10.21
N ILE A 2 3.20 -17.53 -9.68
CA ILE A 2 4.20 -16.54 -10.12
C ILE A 2 5.59 -17.03 -9.68
N THR A 3 6.56 -17.07 -10.59
CA THR A 3 7.93 -17.56 -10.30
C THR A 3 9.02 -16.54 -10.60
N LYS A 4 8.65 -15.41 -11.21
CA LYS A 4 9.56 -14.31 -11.55
C LYS A 4 8.87 -12.98 -11.26
N LYS A 5 9.58 -12.03 -10.66
CA LYS A 5 9.08 -10.66 -10.39
C LYS A 5 8.42 -10.01 -11.60
N ARG A 6 9.00 -10.19 -12.79
CA ARG A 6 8.46 -9.64 -14.05
C ARG A 6 7.06 -10.16 -14.39
N GLN A 7 6.74 -11.40 -14.01
CA GLN A 7 5.38 -11.93 -14.24
C GLN A 7 4.36 -11.22 -13.34
N LEU A 8 4.76 -10.93 -12.08
CA LEU A 8 3.93 -10.15 -11.16
C LEU A 8 3.71 -8.74 -11.70
N GLU A 9 4.77 -8.05 -12.08
CA GLU A 9 4.71 -6.71 -12.66
C GLU A 9 3.77 -6.65 -13.87
N MET A 10 3.90 -7.60 -14.81
CA MET A 10 3.04 -7.65 -15.99
C MET A 10 1.57 -7.85 -15.65
N ALA A 11 1.25 -8.70 -14.67
CA ALA A 11 -0.14 -8.90 -14.25
C ALA A 11 -0.72 -7.67 -13.55
N LEU A 12 0.09 -6.99 -12.73
CA LEU A 12 -0.29 -5.78 -12.01
C LEU A 12 -0.39 -4.55 -12.93
N GLN A 13 0.34 -4.53 -14.05
CA GLN A 13 0.28 -3.43 -15.02
C GLN A 13 -1.12 -3.26 -15.64
N ASP A 14 -1.90 -4.33 -15.71
CA ASP A 14 -3.26 -4.32 -16.24
C ASP A 14 -4.31 -3.85 -15.20
N VAL A 15 -3.94 -3.71 -13.92
CA VAL A 15 -4.82 -3.18 -12.88
C VAL A 15 -5.02 -1.68 -13.14
N PRO A 16 -6.24 -1.22 -13.43
CA PRO A 16 -6.45 0.16 -13.79
C PRO A 16 -6.32 1.09 -12.55
N PRO A 17 -5.97 2.37 -12.78
CA PRO A 17 -6.04 3.39 -11.74
C PRO A 17 -7.50 3.66 -11.34
N HIS A 18 -7.70 4.48 -10.30
CA HIS A 18 -9.03 4.93 -9.91
C HIS A 18 -9.77 5.57 -11.12
N PRO A 19 -11.04 5.24 -11.38
CA PRO A 19 -11.78 5.78 -12.52
C PRO A 19 -12.02 7.29 -12.41
N HIS A 20 -12.18 7.80 -11.19
CA HIS A 20 -12.49 9.19 -10.89
C HIS A 20 -11.64 9.69 -9.70
N PRO A 21 -10.32 9.84 -9.84
CA PRO A 21 -9.45 10.13 -8.69
C PRO A 21 -9.78 11.49 -8.07
N ASP A 22 -9.99 11.52 -6.75
CA ASP A 22 -10.09 12.74 -5.95
C ASP A 22 -8.70 13.16 -5.44
N PRO A 23 -8.15 14.29 -5.92
CA PRO A 23 -6.88 14.82 -5.42
C PRO A 23 -6.86 15.11 -3.92
N ASN A 24 -8.01 15.36 -3.29
CA ASN A 24 -8.11 15.65 -1.85
C ASN A 24 -7.90 14.40 -0.99
N LEU A 25 -8.18 13.22 -1.56
CA LEU A 25 -7.94 11.92 -0.94
C LEU A 25 -6.54 11.37 -1.28
N GLU A 26 -5.76 12.08 -2.09
CA GLU A 26 -4.40 11.67 -2.49
C GLU A 26 -4.39 10.27 -3.14
N GLN A 27 -5.41 9.96 -3.95
CA GLN A 27 -5.59 8.68 -4.65
C GLN A 27 -4.57 8.46 -5.77
N TYR A 28 -3.33 8.19 -5.40
CA TYR A 28 -2.26 7.85 -6.33
C TYR A 28 -2.23 6.35 -6.59
N HIS A 29 -2.27 5.96 -7.86
CA HIS A 29 -2.08 4.57 -8.23
C HIS A 29 -0.59 4.20 -8.06
N THR A 30 -0.31 3.17 -7.25
CA THR A 30 1.04 2.62 -7.09
C THR A 30 1.54 2.09 -8.44
N PRO A 31 2.68 2.53 -8.96
CA PRO A 31 3.23 1.98 -10.20
C PRO A 31 3.46 0.47 -10.08
N SER A 32 3.02 -0.31 -11.06
CA SER A 32 3.11 -1.78 -11.04
C SER A 32 4.52 -2.32 -10.82
N ILE A 33 5.54 -1.66 -11.36
CA ILE A 33 6.94 -2.01 -11.15
C ILE A 33 7.36 -1.89 -9.67
N ILE A 34 6.87 -0.86 -8.97
CA ILE A 34 7.17 -0.64 -7.55
C ILE A 34 6.35 -1.60 -6.70
N ALA A 35 5.06 -1.75 -6.99
CA ALA A 35 4.19 -2.72 -6.31
C ALA A 35 4.77 -4.13 -6.39
N ALA A 36 5.15 -4.58 -7.59
CA ALA A 36 5.76 -5.88 -7.81
C ALA A 36 7.09 -6.03 -7.06
N ASP A 37 7.92 -4.99 -7.00
CA ASP A 37 9.18 -5.03 -6.27
C ASP A 37 8.98 -5.13 -4.75
N VAL A 38 8.09 -4.32 -4.18
CA VAL A 38 7.79 -4.36 -2.73
C VAL A 38 7.23 -5.72 -2.34
N ILE A 39 6.22 -6.23 -3.06
CA ILE A 39 5.58 -7.52 -2.75
C ILE A 39 6.57 -8.67 -2.95
N TRP A 40 7.43 -8.61 -3.97
CA TRP A 40 8.47 -9.61 -4.19
C TRP A 40 9.49 -9.65 -3.05
N ASN A 41 9.90 -8.49 -2.55
CA ASN A 41 10.79 -8.42 -1.38
C ASN A 41 10.07 -8.87 -0.10
N ALA A 42 8.81 -8.51 0.10
CA ALA A 42 8.00 -8.99 1.23
C ALA A 42 7.86 -10.51 1.23
N HIS A 43 7.56 -11.10 0.06
CA HIS A 43 7.55 -12.55 -0.12
C HIS A 43 8.90 -13.19 0.21
N ALA A 44 10.01 -12.61 -0.27
CA ALA A 44 11.36 -13.10 0.01
C ALA A 44 11.76 -12.99 1.51
N CYS A 45 11.19 -12.04 2.24
CA CYS A 45 11.33 -11.91 3.69
C CYS A 45 10.46 -12.90 4.48
N GLY A 46 9.54 -13.63 3.83
CA GLY A 46 8.60 -14.53 4.48
C GLY A 46 7.31 -13.85 4.95
N ASP A 47 7.05 -12.61 4.53
CA ASP A 47 5.98 -11.76 5.03
C ASP A 47 4.74 -11.74 4.10
N VAL A 48 4.56 -12.76 3.25
CA VAL A 48 3.40 -12.85 2.32
C VAL A 48 2.83 -14.25 2.17
N GLN A 49 3.67 -15.22 1.80
CA GLN A 49 3.19 -16.55 1.45
C GLN A 49 2.60 -17.27 2.67
N ASP A 50 1.43 -17.89 2.49
CA ASP A 50 0.69 -18.63 3.52
C ASP A 50 0.27 -17.77 4.73
N LEU A 51 0.28 -16.44 4.58
CA LEU A 51 -0.07 -15.46 5.60
C LEU A 51 -1.36 -14.68 5.26
N LYS A 52 -1.99 -14.11 6.31
CA LYS A 52 -3.03 -13.10 6.17
C LYS A 52 -2.39 -11.73 5.98
N VAL A 53 -2.67 -11.10 4.84
CA VAL A 53 -2.15 -9.77 4.48
C VAL A 53 -3.29 -8.74 4.48
N VAL A 54 -3.05 -7.57 5.07
CA VAL A 54 -3.99 -6.44 5.03
C VAL A 54 -3.41 -5.29 4.22
N ASP A 55 -4.23 -4.68 3.36
CA ASP A 55 -3.93 -3.49 2.59
C ASP A 55 -4.83 -2.34 3.04
N LEU A 56 -4.27 -1.39 3.81
CA LEU A 56 -4.99 -0.24 4.35
C LEU A 56 -4.94 0.93 3.35
N GLY A 57 -6.10 1.40 2.91
CA GLY A 57 -6.19 2.38 1.82
C GLY A 57 -5.87 1.74 0.47
N CYS A 58 -6.44 0.55 0.22
CA CYS A 58 -6.04 -0.31 -0.89
C CYS A 58 -6.36 0.27 -2.29
N GLY A 59 -7.26 1.26 -2.38
CA GLY A 59 -7.71 1.84 -3.64
C GLY A 59 -8.22 0.76 -4.60
N THR A 60 -7.61 0.69 -5.80
CA THR A 60 -7.94 -0.34 -6.80
C THR A 60 -7.29 -1.70 -6.53
N GLY A 61 -6.66 -1.87 -5.37
CA GLY A 61 -6.22 -3.14 -4.82
C GLY A 61 -4.88 -3.65 -5.35
N ILE A 62 -4.05 -2.84 -6.01
CA ILE A 62 -2.82 -3.34 -6.66
C ILE A 62 -1.86 -4.06 -5.70
N LEU A 63 -1.75 -3.61 -4.44
CA LEU A 63 -0.92 -4.28 -3.43
C LEU A 63 -1.61 -5.54 -2.91
N ALA A 64 -2.90 -5.45 -2.54
CA ALA A 64 -3.72 -6.60 -2.15
C ALA A 64 -3.70 -7.74 -3.20
N LEU A 65 -3.99 -7.43 -4.46
CA LEU A 65 -4.00 -8.38 -5.57
C LEU A 65 -2.64 -9.03 -5.76
N GLY A 66 -1.56 -8.25 -5.73
CA GLY A 66 -0.21 -8.77 -5.87
C GLY A 66 0.18 -9.71 -4.72
N SER A 67 -0.21 -9.40 -3.49
CA SER A 67 -0.01 -10.27 -2.32
C SER A 67 -0.75 -11.60 -2.48
N ALA A 68 -2.00 -11.57 -2.94
CA ALA A 68 -2.75 -12.79 -3.24
C ALA A 68 -2.09 -13.62 -4.35
N MET A 69 -1.61 -12.97 -5.42
CA MET A 69 -0.88 -13.65 -6.50
C MET A 69 0.45 -14.29 -6.05
N MET A 70 1.05 -13.76 -4.98
CA MET A 70 2.29 -14.25 -4.36
C MET A 70 2.06 -15.27 -3.25
N GLY A 71 0.81 -15.71 -3.05
CA GLY A 71 0.49 -16.86 -2.21
C GLY A 71 0.04 -16.52 -0.79
N ALA A 72 -0.36 -15.27 -0.51
CA ALA A 72 -1.12 -14.98 0.71
C ALA A 72 -2.38 -15.88 0.77
N VAL A 73 -2.67 -16.42 1.95
CA VAL A 73 -3.81 -17.32 2.16
C VAL A 73 -5.12 -16.54 2.26
N GLU A 74 -5.04 -15.31 2.75
CA GLU A 74 -6.15 -14.37 2.87
C GLU A 74 -5.60 -12.96 2.68
N VAL A 75 -6.31 -12.13 1.93
CA VAL A 75 -5.98 -10.72 1.74
C VAL A 75 -7.21 -9.87 2.00
N VAL A 76 -7.10 -8.90 2.90
CA VAL A 76 -8.16 -7.93 3.18
C VAL A 76 -7.74 -6.55 2.72
N GLY A 77 -8.44 -5.98 1.75
CA GLY A 77 -8.26 -4.60 1.31
C GLY A 77 -9.31 -3.70 1.94
N VAL A 78 -8.90 -2.62 2.59
CA VAL A 78 -9.79 -1.65 3.23
C VAL A 78 -9.69 -0.31 2.49
N ASP A 79 -10.81 0.26 2.07
CA ASP A 79 -10.86 1.61 1.52
C ASP A 79 -12.22 2.29 1.78
N VAL A 80 -12.21 3.61 1.89
CA VAL A 80 -13.45 4.41 2.05
C VAL A 80 -14.15 4.63 0.71
N ASP A 81 -13.43 4.50 -0.40
CA ASP A 81 -13.96 4.72 -1.75
C ASP A 81 -14.50 3.43 -2.36
N ASN A 82 -15.83 3.31 -2.42
CA ASN A 82 -16.49 2.13 -2.97
C ASN A 82 -16.24 1.96 -4.49
N ASP A 83 -16.02 3.04 -5.25
CA ASP A 83 -15.74 2.94 -6.68
C ASP A 83 -14.37 2.29 -6.92
N ALA A 84 -13.39 2.60 -6.07
CA ALA A 84 -12.09 1.96 -6.06
C ALA A 84 -12.21 0.45 -5.77
N LEU A 85 -13.01 0.08 -4.77
CA LEU A 85 -13.23 -1.31 -4.37
C LEU A 85 -13.98 -2.12 -5.42
N GLN A 86 -14.87 -1.51 -6.21
CA GLN A 86 -15.51 -2.19 -7.33
C GLN A 86 -14.49 -2.59 -8.40
N VAL A 87 -13.52 -1.72 -8.69
CA VAL A 87 -12.39 -2.06 -9.56
C VAL A 87 -11.57 -3.19 -8.94
N ALA A 88 -11.22 -3.10 -7.66
CA ALA A 88 -10.44 -4.13 -6.98
C ALA A 88 -11.11 -5.52 -7.04
N ASN A 89 -12.41 -5.59 -6.81
CA ASN A 89 -13.20 -6.83 -6.93
C ASN A 89 -13.21 -7.38 -8.37
N SER A 90 -13.40 -6.52 -9.38
CA SER A 90 -13.35 -6.93 -10.78
C SER A 90 -11.98 -7.50 -11.17
N GLU A 91 -10.91 -6.85 -10.70
CA GLU A 91 -9.55 -7.28 -10.96
C GLU A 91 -9.18 -8.57 -10.20
N ALA A 92 -9.71 -8.77 -8.99
CA ALA A 92 -9.55 -10.04 -8.27
C ALA A 92 -10.16 -11.21 -9.04
N LEU A 93 -11.33 -11.01 -9.67
CA LEU A 93 -11.93 -12.02 -10.55
C LEU A 93 -11.10 -12.26 -11.81
N ARG A 94 -10.62 -11.19 -12.46
CA ARG A 94 -9.78 -11.28 -13.67
C ARG A 94 -8.47 -12.03 -13.41
N LEU A 95 -7.88 -11.83 -12.24
CA LEU A 95 -6.60 -12.44 -11.83
C LEU A 95 -6.79 -13.81 -11.16
N GLU A 96 -8.02 -14.29 -11.01
CA GLU A 96 -8.36 -15.58 -10.37
C GLU A 96 -7.86 -15.66 -8.90
N VAL A 97 -8.03 -14.56 -8.15
CA VAL A 97 -7.66 -14.42 -6.73
C VAL A 97 -8.85 -14.04 -5.82
N GLN A 98 -10.07 -13.96 -6.37
CA GLN A 98 -11.27 -13.52 -5.67
C GLN A 98 -11.68 -14.40 -4.48
N ASP A 99 -11.23 -15.64 -4.45
CA ASP A 99 -11.43 -16.59 -3.36
C ASP A 99 -10.57 -16.29 -2.12
N ARG A 100 -9.53 -15.45 -2.29
CA ARG A 100 -8.59 -15.05 -1.22
C ARG A 100 -8.69 -13.56 -0.88
N CYS A 101 -9.28 -12.74 -1.75
CA CYS A 101 -9.40 -11.30 -1.56
C CYS A 101 -10.77 -10.90 -1.00
N HIS A 102 -10.76 -10.09 0.07
CA HIS A 102 -11.94 -9.49 0.67
C HIS A 102 -11.77 -7.98 0.73
N PHE A 103 -12.64 -7.25 0.04
CA PHE A 103 -12.58 -5.78 -0.04
C PHE A 103 -13.68 -5.16 0.81
N LEU A 104 -13.31 -4.34 1.80
CA LEU A 104 -14.20 -3.77 2.80
C LEU A 104 -14.32 -2.26 2.62
N ASN A 105 -15.56 -1.78 2.44
CA ASN A 105 -15.84 -0.35 2.36
C ASN A 105 -16.04 0.24 3.77
N MET A 106 -14.97 0.80 4.34
CA MET A 106 -14.98 1.41 5.68
C MET A 106 -13.77 2.31 5.91
N ASP A 107 -13.82 3.16 6.94
CA ASP A 107 -12.63 3.88 7.41
C ASP A 107 -11.71 2.91 8.17
N ILE A 108 -10.41 3.09 8.01
CA ILE A 108 -9.39 2.24 8.65
C ILE A 108 -9.50 2.21 10.18
N ASN A 109 -10.07 3.25 10.81
CA ASN A 109 -10.28 3.28 12.25
C ASN A 109 -11.29 2.24 12.72
N ASP A 110 -12.26 1.91 11.87
CA ASP A 110 -13.33 0.94 12.14
C ASP A 110 -12.88 -0.51 11.80
N PHE A 111 -11.66 -0.68 11.28
CA PHE A 111 -11.06 -1.98 11.01
C PHE A 111 -10.37 -2.53 12.26
N HIS A 112 -10.71 -3.78 12.61
CA HIS A 112 -10.33 -4.43 13.88
C HIS A 112 -9.83 -5.87 13.72
N GLU A 113 -9.66 -6.38 12.49
CA GLU A 113 -9.11 -7.72 12.30
C GLU A 113 -7.59 -7.72 12.45
N MET A 114 -7.06 -8.80 13.00
CA MET A 114 -5.61 -9.03 13.08
C MET A 114 -5.10 -9.68 11.80
N ALA A 115 -3.85 -9.40 11.46
CA ALA A 115 -3.15 -9.99 10.32
C ALA A 115 -1.68 -10.27 10.66
N ASP A 116 -1.02 -11.06 9.81
CA ASP A 116 0.40 -11.33 9.96
C ASP A 116 1.23 -10.18 9.37
N THR A 117 0.74 -9.57 8.29
CA THR A 117 1.44 -8.46 7.60
C THR A 117 0.47 -7.40 7.10
N VAL A 118 0.83 -6.13 7.25
CA VAL A 118 0.18 -5.01 6.55
C VAL A 118 1.10 -4.52 5.43
N ILE A 119 0.56 -4.30 4.24
CA ILE A 119 1.25 -3.62 3.13
C ILE A 119 0.36 -2.48 2.66
N GLN A 120 0.81 -1.23 2.79
CA GLN A 120 -0.03 -0.05 2.53
C GLN A 120 0.72 1.04 1.76
N ASN A 121 0.02 1.74 0.89
CA ASN A 121 0.48 2.99 0.28
C ASN A 121 -0.41 4.15 0.75
N PRO A 122 -0.22 4.66 1.98
CA PRO A 122 -1.11 5.65 2.57
C PRO A 122 -0.99 7.01 1.86
N PRO A 123 -1.99 7.90 2.04
CA PRO A 123 -1.89 9.27 1.56
C PRO A 123 -0.69 9.98 2.22
N PHE A 124 0.20 10.57 1.40
CA PHE A 124 1.46 11.19 1.86
C PHE A 124 1.30 12.51 2.63
N GLY A 125 0.07 12.98 2.85
CA GLY A 125 -0.19 14.27 3.48
C GLY A 125 0.41 15.43 2.69
N ALA A 126 0.50 15.35 1.36
CA ALA A 126 1.00 16.45 0.55
C ALA A 126 0.08 17.70 0.66
N GLN A 127 -1.22 17.47 0.88
CA GLN A 127 -2.26 18.46 1.09
C GLN A 127 -2.16 19.11 2.49
N LYS A 128 -2.21 20.46 2.57
CA LYS A 128 -2.03 21.21 3.83
C LYS A 128 -3.01 20.83 4.95
N ALA A 129 -4.21 20.34 4.60
CA ALA A 129 -5.25 19.97 5.56
C ALA A 129 -4.96 18.65 6.30
N ASN A 130 -4.18 17.73 5.71
CA ASN A 130 -4.03 16.35 6.19
C ASN A 130 -2.58 15.98 6.56
N ARG A 131 -1.69 16.98 6.63
CA ARG A 131 -0.22 16.82 6.63
C ARG A 131 0.40 15.98 7.74
N LYS A 132 -0.25 15.86 8.90
CA LYS A 132 0.30 15.16 10.06
C LYS A 132 -0.54 13.98 10.52
N ASP A 133 -1.82 13.98 10.18
CA ASP A 133 -2.76 12.99 10.69
C ASP A 133 -2.83 11.75 9.80
N GLY A 134 -2.58 11.87 8.48
CA GLY A 134 -2.60 10.75 7.53
C GLY A 134 -1.53 9.70 7.80
N ASP A 135 -0.25 10.06 7.65
CA ASP A 135 0.90 9.16 7.88
C ASP A 135 0.85 8.50 9.26
N ARG A 136 0.48 9.29 10.28
CA ARG A 136 0.40 8.82 11.67
C ARG A 136 -0.75 7.83 11.86
N ARG A 137 -1.97 8.19 11.43
CA ARG A 137 -3.17 7.35 11.60
C ARG A 137 -3.02 6.00 10.93
N PHE A 138 -2.51 5.99 9.69
CA PHE A 138 -2.28 4.74 8.96
C PHE A 138 -1.19 3.89 9.60
N LEU A 139 -0.08 4.49 10.04
CA LEU A 139 0.99 3.71 10.66
C LEU A 139 0.62 3.15 12.04
N GLU A 140 -0.07 3.95 12.87
CA GLU A 140 -0.60 3.49 14.16
C GLU A 140 -1.57 2.32 13.96
N LYS A 141 -2.52 2.43 13.02
CA LYS A 141 -3.46 1.36 12.70
C LYS A 141 -2.75 0.13 12.12
N ALA A 142 -1.78 0.30 11.24
CA ALA A 142 -1.03 -0.82 10.68
C ALA A 142 -0.30 -1.63 11.76
N LEU A 143 0.34 -0.94 12.71
CA LEU A 143 1.02 -1.59 13.83
C LEU A 143 0.05 -2.15 14.87
N GLU A 144 -1.18 -1.65 14.98
CA GLU A 144 -2.25 -2.29 15.74
C GLU A 144 -2.65 -3.64 15.12
N VAL A 145 -2.78 -3.68 13.79
CA VAL A 145 -3.29 -4.82 13.01
C VAL A 145 -2.26 -5.95 12.84
N ALA A 146 -0.99 -5.63 12.63
CA ALA A 146 0.04 -6.63 12.30
C ALA A 146 1.39 -6.37 12.98
N PRO A 147 2.17 -7.43 13.27
CA PRO A 147 3.54 -7.29 13.78
C PRO A 147 4.53 -6.80 12.71
N VAL A 148 4.26 -7.04 11.43
CA VAL A 148 5.08 -6.61 10.29
C VAL A 148 4.30 -5.66 9.39
N VAL A 149 4.90 -4.52 9.04
CA VAL A 149 4.29 -3.48 8.22
C VAL A 149 5.24 -3.03 7.10
N TYR A 150 4.75 -3.03 5.86
CA TYR A 150 5.36 -2.35 4.72
C TYR A 150 4.58 -1.08 4.40
N SER A 151 5.20 0.09 4.57
CA SER A 151 4.50 1.37 4.43
C SER A 151 5.29 2.36 3.57
N PHE A 152 4.61 2.94 2.57
CA PHE A 152 5.19 3.91 1.64
C PHE A 152 5.12 5.32 2.24
N HIS A 153 6.21 6.09 2.12
CA HIS A 153 6.27 7.47 2.59
C HIS A 153 7.19 8.34 1.74
N LEU A 154 7.04 9.66 1.79
CA LEU A 154 7.99 10.57 1.16
C LEU A 154 9.35 10.49 1.84
N THR A 155 10.46 10.40 1.09
CA THR A 155 11.81 10.29 1.66
C THR A 155 12.13 11.38 2.70
N LYS A 156 11.63 12.60 2.50
CA LYS A 156 11.83 13.75 3.40
C LYS A 156 11.16 13.60 4.78
N THR A 157 10.20 12.67 4.96
CA THR A 157 9.53 12.45 6.25
C THR A 157 10.22 11.38 7.10
N ARG A 158 11.28 10.74 6.58
CA ARG A 158 11.98 9.62 7.22
C ARG A 158 12.40 9.88 8.66
N GLU A 159 13.04 11.01 8.96
CA GLU A 159 13.48 11.32 10.34
C GLU A 159 12.31 11.37 11.33
N PHE A 160 11.16 11.90 10.90
CA PHE A 160 9.95 11.93 11.71
C PHE A 160 9.35 10.53 11.90
N LEU A 161 9.34 9.71 10.84
CA LEU A 161 8.85 8.33 10.89
C LEU A 161 9.71 7.45 11.80
N GLU A 162 11.03 7.61 11.79
CA GLU A 162 11.95 6.89 12.70
C GLU A 162 11.61 7.16 14.17
N LEU A 163 11.30 8.42 14.52
CA LEU A 163 10.85 8.78 15.88
C LEU A 163 9.48 8.18 16.21
N MET A 164 8.55 8.20 15.26
CA MET A 164 7.20 7.67 15.44
C MET A 164 7.19 6.15 15.61
N VAL A 165 7.90 5.42 14.75
CA VAL A 165 8.06 3.96 14.83
C VAL A 165 8.64 3.56 16.18
N LYS A 166 9.68 4.28 16.64
CA LYS A 166 10.27 4.02 17.95
C LYS A 166 9.30 4.29 19.10
N ALA A 167 8.46 5.32 18.99
CA ALA A 167 7.45 5.64 20.00
C ALA A 167 6.28 4.62 20.05
N LEU A 168 6.14 3.81 19.00
CA LEU A 168 5.16 2.72 18.90
C LEU A 168 5.77 1.35 19.21
N ASP A 169 6.91 1.32 19.92
CA ASP A 169 7.65 0.11 20.29
C ASP A 169 7.91 -0.81 19.09
N ALA A 170 8.31 -0.21 17.96
CA ALA A 170 8.66 -0.91 16.74
C ALA A 170 10.01 -0.42 16.18
N SER A 171 10.54 -1.14 15.19
CA SER A 171 11.82 -0.83 14.55
C SER A 171 11.72 -0.93 13.03
N ILE A 172 12.44 -0.05 12.32
CA ILE A 172 12.58 -0.15 10.86
C ILE A 172 13.71 -1.14 10.57
N THR A 173 13.39 -2.28 9.96
CA THR A 173 14.36 -3.33 9.64
C THR A 173 14.92 -3.18 8.23
N ASN A 174 14.14 -2.65 7.30
CA ASN A 174 14.55 -2.44 5.91
C ASN A 174 13.99 -1.13 5.36
N VAL A 175 14.75 -0.53 4.43
CA VAL A 175 14.35 0.69 3.70
C VAL A 175 14.59 0.46 2.22
N PHE A 176 13.53 0.56 1.44
CA PHE A 176 13.56 0.49 -0.02
C PHE A 176 13.37 1.90 -0.58
N HIS A 177 14.15 2.28 -1.58
CA HIS A 177 14.13 3.63 -2.17
C HIS A 177 13.61 3.59 -3.60
N TYR A 178 12.65 4.46 -3.91
CA TYR A 178 12.00 4.52 -5.21
C TYR A 178 11.78 5.96 -5.68
N ASN A 179 11.73 6.14 -7.00
CA ASN A 179 11.24 7.36 -7.64
C ASN A 179 9.81 7.11 -8.13
N PHE A 180 8.85 7.77 -7.51
CA PHE A 180 7.43 7.67 -7.87
C PHE A 180 7.07 8.70 -8.94
N PRO A 181 6.60 8.29 -10.13
CA PRO A 181 6.04 9.20 -11.10
C PRO A 181 4.63 9.61 -10.66
N LEU A 182 4.48 10.80 -10.08
CA LEU A 182 3.15 11.33 -9.77
C LEU A 182 2.58 12.11 -10.96
N PRO A 183 1.34 11.80 -11.39
CA PRO A 183 0.66 12.58 -12.42
C PRO A 183 0.41 14.01 -11.93
N ARG A 184 0.39 14.96 -12.87
CA ARG A 184 0.24 16.39 -12.57
C ARG A 184 -1.12 16.68 -11.92
N ILE A 185 -1.09 17.22 -10.69
CA ILE A 185 -2.29 17.52 -9.89
C ILE A 185 -2.77 18.97 -10.06
N TYR A 186 -1.92 19.88 -10.57
CA TYR A 186 -2.22 21.32 -10.67
C TYR A 186 -2.17 21.87 -12.11
N GLN A 187 -3.16 22.68 -12.49
CA GLN A 187 -3.29 23.28 -13.83
C GLN A 187 -2.20 24.33 -14.18
N PHE A 188 -1.35 24.77 -13.26
CA PHE A 188 -0.48 25.96 -13.45
C PHE A 188 1.05 25.72 -13.61
N HIS A 189 1.52 24.49 -13.81
CA HIS A 189 2.96 24.20 -14.04
C HIS A 189 3.25 23.64 -15.44
N ARG A 190 4.45 23.84 -16.00
CA ARG A 190 4.76 23.47 -17.41
C ARG A 190 5.05 21.98 -17.64
N ASP A 191 5.42 21.21 -16.63
CA ASP A 191 5.91 19.82 -16.79
C ASP A 191 4.81 18.76 -16.55
N GLU A 192 4.77 17.70 -17.37
CA GLU A 192 3.68 16.71 -17.45
C GLU A 192 3.64 15.67 -16.31
N LYS A 193 4.79 15.38 -15.68
CA LYS A 193 4.93 14.44 -14.56
C LYS A 193 6.02 14.94 -13.62
N ARG A 194 5.83 14.75 -12.30
CA ARG A 194 6.87 15.03 -11.31
C ARG A 194 7.29 13.73 -10.65
N GLU A 195 8.59 13.46 -10.65
CA GLU A 195 9.15 12.40 -9.82
C GLU A 195 9.27 12.88 -8.38
N VAL A 196 8.80 12.05 -7.45
CA VAL A 196 8.99 12.24 -6.01
C VAL A 196 9.76 11.07 -5.44
N GLU A 197 10.69 11.36 -4.54
CA GLU A 197 11.43 10.33 -3.83
C GLU A 197 10.55 9.74 -2.73
N VAL A 198 10.34 8.42 -2.79
CA VAL A 198 9.55 7.64 -1.86
C VAL A 198 10.44 6.57 -1.23
N VAL A 199 10.23 6.34 0.06
CA VAL A 199 10.77 5.20 0.78
C VAL A 199 9.65 4.24 1.12
N VAL A 200 9.91 2.94 1.06
CA VAL A 200 9.07 1.91 1.67
C VAL A 200 9.83 1.35 2.85
N LEU A 201 9.22 1.43 4.03
CA LEU A 201 9.79 0.96 5.27
C LEU A 201 9.21 -0.43 5.56
N ARG A 202 10.08 -1.42 5.83
CA ARG A 202 9.66 -2.62 6.56
C ARG A 202 9.84 -2.34 8.05
N ILE A 203 8.75 -2.42 8.79
CA ILE A 203 8.68 -2.11 10.22
C ILE A 203 8.23 -3.37 10.95
N GLU A 204 8.88 -3.66 12.06
CA GLU A 204 8.61 -4.83 12.89
C GLU A 204 8.44 -4.40 14.35
N LYS A 205 7.36 -4.85 15.00
CA LYS A 205 7.14 -4.62 16.44
C LYS A 205 8.26 -5.26 17.25
N ILE A 206 8.72 -4.53 18.27
CA ILE A 206 9.69 -5.04 19.23
C ILE A 206 8.90 -5.82 20.29
N GLU A 207 9.25 -7.09 20.47
CA GLU A 207 8.72 -7.94 21.56
C GLU A 207 9.27 -7.54 22.94
#